data_AF-A0A838GGV4-F1
#
_entry.id   AF-A0A838GGV4-F1
#
_cell.length_a   1.000
_cell.length_b   1.000
_cell.length_c   1.000
_cell.angle_alpha   90.00
_cell.angle_beta   90.00
_cell.angle_gamma   90.00
#
_symmetry.space_group_name_H-M   'P 1'
#
loop_
_entity.id
_entity.type
_entity.pdbx_description
1 polymer ?
#
loop_
_entity_poly.entity_id
_entity_poly.type
_entity_poly.pdbx_seq_one_letter_code
_entity_poly.pdbx_strand_id
1 'polypeptide(L)'
;MSAAGIATLVVTGVLVAALAFYLIWVIMILRRLTDTLGKVVFGVASIAHRVAPVEGLVGEINGDLVGVADALEALAADLNPQRAARAS
;
A
#
# COMPACT_ATOMS: atom_id res chain seq x y z
N MET A 1 39.12 33.83 -39.10
CA MET A 1 39.00 33.22 -37.75
C MET A 1 40.21 32.31 -37.55
N SER A 2 40.91 32.39 -36.42
CA SER A 2 42.10 31.55 -36.18
C SER A 2 41.69 30.09 -35.94
N ALA A 3 42.57 29.14 -36.29
CA ALA A 3 42.33 27.72 -36.06
C ALA A 3 42.03 27.40 -34.57
N ALA A 4 42.68 28.11 -33.65
CA ALA A 4 42.42 28.01 -32.22
C ALA A 4 40.97 28.41 -31.86
N GLY A 5 40.42 29.45 -32.49
CA GLY A 5 39.04 29.89 -32.23
C GLY A 5 37.97 28.92 -32.76
N ILE A 6 38.27 28.21 -33.84
CA ILE A 6 37.37 27.16 -34.36
C ILE A 6 37.40 25.95 -33.42
N ALA A 7 38.59 25.55 -32.98
CA ALA A 7 38.77 24.43 -32.05
C ALA A 7 38.05 24.65 -30.71
N THR A 8 38.16 25.84 -30.12
CA THR A 8 37.46 26.16 -28.86
C THR A 8 35.95 26.14 -29.02
N LEU A 9 35.41 26.64 -30.13
CA LEU A 9 33.97 26.59 -30.42
C LEU A 9 33.46 25.15 -30.56
N VAL A 10 34.19 24.29 -31.26
CA VAL A 10 33.82 22.88 -31.43
C VAL A 10 33.81 22.17 -30.08
N VAL A 11 34.87 22.31 -29.28
CA VAL A 11 34.95 21.68 -27.95
C VAL A 11 33.82 22.14 -27.04
N THR A 12 33.56 23.45 -27.01
CA THR A 12 32.49 24.03 -26.20
C THR A 12 31.13 23.52 -26.68
N GLY A 13 30.91 23.46 -28.00
CA GLY A 13 29.67 22.94 -28.59
C GLY A 13 29.42 21.48 -28.22
N VAL A 14 30.45 20.63 -28.26
CA VAL A 14 30.35 19.22 -27.87
C VAL A 14 30.02 19.08 -26.38
N LEU A 15 30.64 19.88 -25.51
CA LEU A 15 30.35 19.88 -24.07
C LEU A 15 28.89 20.27 -23.78
N VAL A 16 28.41 21.34 -24.42
CA VAL A 16 27.02 21.79 -24.28
C VAL A 16 26.05 20.71 -24.79
N ALA A 17 26.35 20.09 -25.94
CA ALA A 17 25.53 19.02 -26.49
C ALA A 17 25.47 17.80 -25.56
N ALA A 18 26.61 17.41 -24.97
CA ALA A 18 26.68 16.31 -24.00
C ALA A 18 25.84 16.60 -22.76
N LEU A 19 25.94 17.82 -22.21
CA LEU A 19 25.12 18.26 -21.07
C LEU A 19 23.62 18.25 -21.41
N ALA A 20 23.24 18.77 -22.58
CA ALA A 20 21.86 18.76 -23.03
C ALA A 20 21.30 17.33 -23.14
N PHE A 21 22.07 16.41 -23.74
CA PHE A 21 21.69 15.01 -23.83
C PHE A 21 21.50 14.36 -22.46
N TYR A 22 22.40 14.61 -21.52
CA TYR A 22 22.30 14.09 -20.17
C TYR A 22 21.04 14.58 -19.46
N LEU A 23 20.71 15.89 -19.57
CA LEU A 23 19.49 16.44 -18.98
C LEU A 23 18.22 15.83 -19.59
N ILE A 24 18.18 15.65 -20.91
CA ILE A 24 17.05 14.98 -21.59
C ILE A 24 16.88 13.57 -21.03
N TRP A 25 17.97 12.83 -20.86
CA TRP A 25 17.94 11.47 -20.33
C TRP A 25 17.41 11.43 -18.90
N VAL A 26 17.87 12.33 -18.03
CA VAL A 26 17.37 12.47 -16.66
C VAL A 26 15.87 12.79 -16.65
N ILE A 27 15.40 13.71 -17.49
CA ILE A 27 13.97 14.05 -17.60
C ILE A 27 13.14 12.82 -18.00
N MET A 28 13.62 12.00 -18.94
CA MET A 28 12.93 10.78 -19.33
C MET A 28 12.81 9.77 -18.19
N ILE A 29 13.86 9.63 -17.37
CA ILE A 29 13.84 8.76 -16.19
C ILE A 29 12.83 9.29 -15.17
N LEU A 30 12.85 10.59 -14.87
CA LEU A 30 11.92 11.21 -13.92
C LEU A 30 10.46 11.00 -14.37
N ARG A 31 10.14 11.16 -15.66
CA ARG A 31 8.78 10.91 -16.17
C ARG A 31 8.33 9.47 -15.93
N ARG A 32 9.20 8.48 -16.19
CA ARG A 32 8.89 7.06 -15.92
C ARG A 32 8.64 6.81 -14.43
N LEU A 33 9.42 7.44 -13.56
CA LEU A 33 9.24 7.32 -12.11
C LEU A 33 7.91 7.94 -11.67
N THR A 34 7.54 9.12 -12.18
CA THR A 34 6.24 9.74 -11.89
C THR A 34 5.07 8.84 -12.32
N ASP A 35 5.12 8.23 -13.50
CA ASP A 35 4.08 7.30 -13.96
C ASP A 35 3.99 6.05 -13.08
N THR A 36 5.13 5.55 -12.61
CA THR A 36 5.19 4.38 -11.73
C THR A 36 4.64 4.72 -10.34
N LEU A 37 5.02 5.88 -9.80
CA LEU A 37 4.52 6.39 -8.52
C LEU A 37 3.01 6.60 -8.57
N GLY A 38 2.46 7.13 -9.67
CA GLY A 38 1.01 7.27 -9.85
C GLY A 38 0.28 5.92 -9.77
N LYS A 39 0.84 4.87 -10.39
CA LYS A 39 0.29 3.50 -10.31
C LYS A 39 0.38 2.93 -8.90
N VAL A 40 1.48 3.15 -8.19
CA VAL A 40 1.66 2.68 -6.81
C VAL A 40 0.67 3.37 -5.87
N VAL A 41 0.51 4.68 -5.97
CA VAL A 41 -0.48 5.44 -5.17
C VAL A 41 -1.90 4.92 -5.43
N PHE A 42 -2.25 4.70 -6.70
CA PHE A 42 -3.55 4.12 -7.06
C PHE A 42 -3.72 2.70 -6.50
N GLY A 43 -2.67 1.87 -6.59
CA GLY A 43 -2.66 0.52 -6.04
C GLY A 43 -2.89 0.53 -4.53
N VAL A 44 -2.16 1.35 -3.78
CA VAL A 44 -2.32 1.48 -2.32
C VAL A 44 -3.71 1.99 -1.95
N ALA A 45 -4.26 2.97 -2.67
CA ALA A 45 -5.63 3.45 -2.46
C ALA A 45 -6.68 2.35 -2.69
N SER A 46 -6.48 1.51 -3.72
CA SER A 46 -7.37 0.39 -4.00
C SER A 46 -7.28 -0.71 -2.92
N ILE A 47 -6.09 -0.95 -2.37
CA ILE A 47 -5.89 -1.87 -1.25
C ILE A 47 -6.64 -1.31 -0.03
N ALA A 48 -6.42 -0.04 0.34
CA ALA A 48 -7.11 0.61 1.45
C ALA A 48 -8.64 0.49 1.33
N HIS A 49 -9.20 0.71 0.13
CA HIS A 49 -10.63 0.55 -0.11
C HIS A 49 -11.13 -0.90 0.06
N ARG A 50 -10.31 -1.90 -0.30
CA ARG A 50 -10.63 -3.32 -0.11
C ARG A 50 -10.52 -3.75 1.35
N VAL A 51 -9.67 -3.12 2.16
CA VAL A 51 -9.54 -3.43 3.60
C VAL A 51 -10.54 -2.64 4.46
N ALA A 52 -11.09 -1.53 3.97
CA ALA A 52 -12.13 -0.77 4.66
C ALA A 52 -13.32 -1.62 5.18
N PRO A 53 -13.90 -2.57 4.41
CA PRO A 53 -14.98 -3.42 4.92
C PRO A 53 -14.55 -4.43 6.00
N VAL A 54 -13.25 -4.62 6.23
CA VAL A 54 -12.75 -5.55 7.26
C VAL A 54 -13.04 -5.03 8.67
N GLU A 55 -13.03 -3.71 8.90
CA GLU A 55 -13.43 -3.14 10.19
C GLU A 55 -14.89 -3.47 10.54
N GLY A 56 -15.79 -3.38 9.56
CA GLY A 56 -17.20 -3.76 9.74
C GLY A 56 -17.38 -5.25 10.02
N LEU A 57 -16.71 -6.11 9.24
CA LEU A 57 -16.79 -7.56 9.42
C LEU A 57 -16.25 -8.03 10.78
N VAL A 58 -15.16 -7.42 11.27
CA VAL A 58 -14.59 -7.77 12.58
C VAL A 58 -15.55 -7.43 13.71
N GLY A 59 -16.27 -6.31 13.60
CA GLY A 59 -17.32 -5.94 14.57
C GLY A 59 -18.48 -6.94 14.60
N GLU A 60 -18.94 -7.36 13.41
CA GLU A 60 -20.03 -8.33 13.26
C GLU A 60 -19.65 -9.70 13.83
N ILE A 61 -18.46 -10.21 13.47
CA ILE A 61 -17.93 -11.48 13.98
C ILE A 61 -17.77 -11.45 15.50
N ASN A 62 -17.31 -10.33 16.07
CA ASN A 62 -17.15 -10.21 17.51
C ASN A 62 -18.52 -10.19 18.23
N GLY A 63 -19.53 -9.57 17.62
CA GLY A 63 -20.91 -9.63 18.10
C GLY A 63 -21.46 -11.05 18.11
N ASP A 64 -21.27 -11.80 17.02
CA ASP A 64 -21.70 -13.20 16.91
C ASP A 64 -20.98 -14.10 17.93
N LEU A 65 -19.67 -13.90 18.14
CA LEU A 65 -18.88 -14.65 19.12
C LEU A 65 -19.33 -14.37 20.56
N VAL A 66 -19.67 -13.13 20.90
CA VAL A 66 -20.25 -12.78 22.21
C VAL A 66 -21.60 -13.46 22.39
N GLY A 67 -22.47 -13.44 21.37
CA GLY A 67 -23.77 -14.12 21.43
C GLY A 67 -23.64 -15.65 21.61
N VAL A 68 -22.66 -16.28 20.95
CA VAL A 68 -22.35 -17.70 21.13
C VAL A 68 -21.80 -17.98 22.53
N ALA A 69 -20.93 -17.12 23.06
CA ALA A 69 -20.39 -17.24 24.41
C ALA A 69 -21.49 -17.15 25.48
N ASP A 70 -22.39 -16.17 25.37
CA ASP A 70 -23.53 -16.01 26.28
C ASP A 70 -24.47 -17.23 26.25
N ALA A 71 -24.74 -17.77 25.05
CA ALA A 71 -25.57 -18.97 24.88
C ALA A 71 -24.92 -20.21 25.51
N LEU A 72 -23.59 -20.36 25.38
CA LEU A 72 -22.82 -21.42 26.01
C LEU A 72 -22.80 -21.30 27.53
N GLU A 73 -22.67 -20.08 28.05
CA GLU A 73 -22.69 -19.81 29.50
C GLU A 73 -24.08 -20.09 30.10
N ALA A 74 -25.16 -19.67 29.42
CA ALA A 74 -26.52 -19.98 29.81
C ALA A 74 -26.80 -21.50 29.82
N LEU A 75 -26.33 -22.23 28.80
CA LEU A 75 -26.47 -23.69 28.74
C LEU A 75 -25.66 -24.38 29.85
N ALA A 76 -24.44 -23.92 30.11
CA ALA A 76 -23.62 -24.45 31.20
C ALA A 76 -24.27 -24.20 32.57
N ALA A 77 -24.88 -23.03 32.77
CA ALA A 77 -25.61 -22.68 33.98
C ALA A 77 -26.87 -23.53 34.19
N ASP A 78 -27.57 -23.94 33.13
CA ASP A 78 -28.73 -24.85 33.20
C ASP A 78 -28.34 -26.32 33.46
N LEU A 79 -27.21 -26.77 32.88
CA LEU A 79 -26.71 -28.13 33.06
C LEU A 79 -26.15 -28.38 34.47
N ASN A 80 -25.58 -27.37 35.12
CA ASN A 80 -24.99 -27.48 36.45
C ASN A 80 -26.00 -27.93 37.55
N PRO A 81 -27.19 -27.32 37.69
CA PRO A 81 -28.21 -27.77 38.62
C PRO A 81 -28.79 -29.15 38.27
N GLN A 82 -28.91 -29.50 36.98
CA GLN A 82 -29.38 -30.83 36.55
C GLN A 82 -28.37 -31.95 36.87
N ARG A 83 -27.07 -31.65 36.83
CA ARG A 83 -26.01 -32.58 37.21
C ARG A 83 -26.00 -32.85 38.72
N ALA A 84 -26.26 -31.83 39.54
CA ALA A 84 -26.38 -31.99 40.99
C ALA A 84 -27.59 -32.86 41.39
N ALA A 85 -28.73 -32.72 40.68
CA ALA A 85 -29.94 -33.51 40.94
C ALA A 85 -29.85 -34.99 40.48
N ARG A 86 -28.93 -35.34 39.57
CA ARG A 86 -28.70 -36.74 39.16
C ARG A 86 -27.67 -37.48 40.03
N ALA A 87 -26.96 -36.77 40.91
CA ALA A 87 -25.93 -37.34 41.79
C ALA A 87 -26.45 -37.68 43.20
N SER A 88 -27.73 -37.39 43.48
CA SER A 88 -28.49 -37.75 44.68
C SER A 88 -29.46 -38.89 44.41
#